data_AF-A0A6C0CKS5-F1
#
_entry.id   AF-A0A6C0CKS5-F1
#
_cell.length_a   1.000
_cell.length_b   1.000
_cell.length_c   1.000
_cell.angle_alpha   90.00
_cell.angle_beta   90.00
_cell.angle_gamma   90.00
#
_symmetry.space_group_name_H-M   'P 1'
#
loop_
_entity.id
_entity.type
_entity.pdbx_description
1 polymer ?
#
loop_
_entity_poly.entity_id
_entity_poly.type
_entity_poly.pdbx_seq_one_letter_code
_entity_poly.pdbx_strand_id
1 'polypeptide(L)'
;MMNYDDDRSVDYSVNGLGREQLISLDSESIYSDESKDSQRSKNSKHSRIEKKEENRSAMYTIKRKIDKKFKKINIFNTAIQINTPIVNAISGYPFSDDEMKVYRVGSFEEMLFFKVRFLTYENGIPGLTLFYDNPEQYERHLGLTLDENTKKQYYEQRKKYERGEFHKKRQIHRGINKF
;
A
#
# COMPACT_ATOMS: atom_id res chain seq x y z
N MET A 1 7.28 -32.51 39.97
CA MET A 1 5.87 -32.94 39.79
C MET A 1 5.09 -32.40 40.98
N MET A 2 4.34 -31.32 40.78
CA MET A 2 3.36 -30.83 41.75
C MET A 2 2.00 -30.88 41.05
N ASN A 3 1.10 -31.68 41.60
CA ASN A 3 -0.28 -31.80 41.18
C ASN A 3 -1.09 -30.71 41.89
N TYR A 4 -1.86 -29.94 41.12
CA TYR A 4 -2.96 -29.12 41.61
C TYR A 4 -4.17 -29.46 40.75
N ASP A 5 -4.96 -30.40 41.25
CA ASP A 5 -6.37 -30.53 40.93
C ASP A 5 -7.12 -29.64 41.94
N ASP A 6 -7.88 -28.65 41.48
CA ASP A 6 -9.10 -28.24 42.19
C ASP A 6 -10.09 -27.58 41.22
N ASP A 7 -11.21 -28.28 41.05
CA ASP A 7 -12.39 -27.95 40.29
C ASP A 7 -13.14 -26.79 40.93
N ARG A 8 -13.40 -25.71 40.18
CA ARG A 8 -14.64 -24.91 40.35
C ARG A 8 -15.16 -24.38 39.02
N SER A 9 -16.15 -25.10 38.49
CA SER A 9 -17.15 -24.62 37.56
C SER A 9 -17.99 -23.50 38.19
N VAL A 10 -18.16 -22.38 37.50
CA VAL A 10 -19.18 -21.38 37.84
C VAL A 10 -20.11 -21.22 36.65
N ASP A 11 -21.28 -21.83 36.79
CA ASP A 11 -22.45 -21.61 35.93
C ASP A 11 -23.02 -20.21 36.15
N TYR A 12 -23.37 -19.54 35.06
CA TYR A 12 -24.34 -18.44 35.10
C TYR A 12 -25.44 -18.74 34.09
N SER A 13 -26.61 -19.09 34.61
CA SER A 13 -27.85 -19.23 33.87
C SER A 13 -28.92 -18.25 34.39
N VAL A 14 -29.40 -17.43 33.45
CA VAL A 14 -30.79 -16.99 33.18
C VAL A 14 -31.50 -16.00 34.12
N ASN A 15 -32.18 -15.02 33.47
CA ASN A 15 -33.47 -14.34 33.74
C ASN A 15 -33.31 -12.83 33.49
N GLY A 16 -34.11 -12.10 32.70
CA GLY A 16 -35.33 -12.37 31.95
C GLY A 16 -35.89 -11.05 31.38
N LEU A 17 -36.93 -11.17 30.55
CA LEU A 17 -38.05 -10.23 30.34
C LEU A 17 -37.82 -8.90 29.57
N GLY A 18 -38.31 -8.88 28.32
CA GLY A 18 -39.45 -8.02 27.95
C GLY A 18 -39.16 -6.64 27.34
N ARG A 19 -39.28 -6.53 26.02
CA ARG A 19 -40.06 -5.44 25.38
C ARG A 19 -40.35 -5.73 23.90
N GLU A 20 -41.59 -6.13 23.66
CA GLU A 20 -42.29 -5.94 22.40
C GLU A 20 -42.64 -4.44 22.25
N GLN A 21 -42.50 -3.89 21.04
CA GLN A 21 -43.45 -2.91 20.51
C GLN A 21 -43.69 -3.16 19.02
N LEU A 22 -44.90 -3.66 18.76
CA LEU A 22 -45.65 -3.63 17.52
C LEU A 22 -45.87 -2.19 17.03
N ILE A 23 -45.78 -1.97 15.71
CA ILE A 23 -46.62 -0.98 15.00
C ILE A 23 -47.16 -1.61 13.70
N SER A 24 -48.48 -1.75 13.71
CA SER A 24 -49.51 -1.90 12.64
C SER A 24 -49.14 -1.29 11.28
N LEU A 25 -49.16 -2.05 10.18
CA LEU A 25 -50.24 -2.21 9.17
C LEU A 25 -50.85 -0.90 8.64
N ASP A 26 -50.67 -0.68 7.32
CA ASP A 26 -51.79 -0.41 6.40
C ASP A 26 -51.52 -1.05 5.04
N SER A 27 -52.48 -1.85 4.61
CA SER A 27 -52.59 -2.43 3.27
C SER A 27 -53.46 -1.53 2.41
N GLU A 28 -52.94 -1.12 1.25
CA GLU A 28 -53.80 -0.78 0.12
C GLU A 28 -53.42 -1.65 -1.08
N SER A 29 -54.41 -2.42 -1.51
CA SER A 29 -54.42 -3.27 -2.69
C SER A 29 -54.77 -2.45 -3.94
N ILE A 30 -53.94 -2.50 -4.97
CA ILE A 30 -54.36 -2.18 -6.34
C ILE A 30 -54.03 -3.38 -7.22
N TYR A 31 -55.08 -4.06 -7.68
CA TYR A 31 -55.02 -5.15 -8.63
C TYR A 31 -54.93 -4.61 -10.07
N SER A 32 -54.09 -5.32 -10.84
CA SER A 32 -54.13 -5.61 -12.28
C SER A 32 -54.27 -4.48 -13.31
N ASP A 33 -53.29 -4.39 -14.21
CA ASP A 33 -53.57 -4.76 -15.59
C ASP A 33 -52.35 -5.40 -16.26
N GLU A 34 -52.58 -6.50 -16.97
CA GLU A 34 -51.57 -7.18 -17.78
C GLU A 34 -51.38 -6.42 -19.09
N SER A 35 -50.14 -6.05 -19.40
CA SER A 35 -49.74 -5.71 -20.76
C SER A 35 -48.35 -6.27 -20.98
N LYS A 36 -48.29 -7.31 -21.81
CA LYS A 36 -47.04 -7.86 -22.34
C LYS A 36 -46.39 -6.79 -23.22
N ASP A 37 -45.24 -6.28 -22.80
CA ASP A 37 -44.25 -5.84 -23.78
C ASP A 37 -42.83 -5.87 -23.23
N SER A 38 -42.01 -6.66 -23.91
CA SER A 38 -40.57 -6.68 -23.80
C SER A 38 -40.00 -5.31 -24.13
N GLN A 39 -39.18 -4.69 -23.26
CA GLN A 39 -37.98 -3.94 -23.66
C GLN A 39 -36.96 -3.81 -22.51
N ARG A 40 -35.73 -4.22 -22.82
CA ARG A 40 -34.49 -3.91 -22.10
C ARG A 40 -34.40 -2.41 -21.79
N SER A 41 -34.15 -2.04 -20.54
CA SER A 41 -33.45 -0.79 -20.24
C SER A 41 -32.75 -0.87 -18.88
N LYS A 42 -31.71 -0.04 -18.76
CA LYS A 42 -30.51 -0.25 -17.95
C LYS A 42 -30.75 0.22 -16.52
N ASN A 43 -30.68 -0.69 -15.54
CA ASN A 43 -30.50 -0.29 -14.15
C ASN A 43 -29.05 0.19 -13.95
N SER A 44 -28.88 1.51 -13.99
CA SER A 44 -27.69 2.22 -13.54
C SER A 44 -27.52 1.98 -12.04
N LYS A 45 -26.73 0.95 -11.71
CA LYS A 45 -26.19 0.81 -10.36
C LYS A 45 -25.25 1.99 -10.15
N HIS A 46 -25.72 3.00 -9.44
CA HIS A 46 -24.90 3.97 -8.73
C HIS A 46 -23.98 3.16 -7.79
N SER A 47 -22.81 2.78 -8.27
CA SER A 47 -21.76 2.26 -7.40
C SER A 47 -21.34 3.40 -6.50
N ARG A 48 -21.68 3.29 -5.21
CA ARG A 48 -21.06 4.08 -4.15
C ARG A 48 -19.54 4.02 -4.39
N ILE A 49 -18.96 5.15 -4.77
CA ILE A 49 -17.53 5.37 -4.69
C ILE A 49 -17.24 5.41 -3.20
N GLU A 50 -16.98 4.25 -2.62
CA GLU A 50 -16.34 4.14 -1.33
C GLU A 50 -14.99 4.85 -1.48
N LYS A 51 -14.86 6.02 -0.83
CA LYS A 51 -13.58 6.71 -0.65
C LYS A 51 -12.70 5.77 0.17
N LYS A 52 -11.98 4.91 -0.55
CA LYS A 52 -11.06 3.93 -0.01
C LYS A 52 -9.82 4.69 0.44
N GLU A 53 -9.62 4.73 1.76
CA GLU A 53 -8.43 5.20 2.50
C GLU A 53 -7.26 5.68 1.61
N GLU A 54 -7.12 7.00 1.47
CA GLU A 54 -6.18 7.69 0.57
C GLU A 54 -4.68 7.57 0.94
N ASN A 55 -4.27 6.62 1.78
CA ASN A 55 -2.86 6.46 2.17
C ASN A 55 -2.27 5.05 1.97
N ARG A 56 -3.03 4.11 1.40
CA ARG A 56 -2.43 2.83 0.99
C ARG A 56 -1.86 2.99 -0.41
N SER A 57 -0.55 2.79 -0.54
CA SER A 57 0.16 2.64 -1.81
C SER A 57 -0.67 1.82 -2.79
N ALA A 58 -0.98 2.42 -3.94
CA ALA A 58 -1.71 1.71 -4.99
C ALA A 58 -0.92 0.45 -5.39
N MET A 59 -1.52 -0.72 -5.16
CA MET A 59 -0.97 -2.01 -5.55
C MET A 59 -1.34 -2.30 -7.00
N TYR A 60 -0.35 -2.65 -7.80
CA TYR A 60 -0.51 -3.07 -9.19
C TYR A 60 -0.03 -4.50 -9.36
N THR A 61 -0.62 -5.25 -10.29
CA THR A 61 -0.20 -6.62 -10.59
C THR A 61 0.28 -6.73 -12.03
N ILE A 62 1.54 -7.11 -12.20
CA ILE A 62 2.14 -7.41 -13.51
C ILE A 62 2.10 -8.93 -13.72
N LYS A 63 1.85 -9.34 -14.96
CA LYS A 63 2.00 -10.73 -15.40
C LYS A 63 3.17 -10.80 -16.37
N ARG A 64 4.25 -11.48 -15.97
CA ARG A 64 5.46 -11.61 -16.80
C ARG A 64 5.85 -13.06 -16.96
N LYS A 65 6.41 -13.40 -18.13
CA LYS A 65 6.97 -14.72 -18.37
C LYS A 65 8.42 -14.74 -17.87
N ILE A 66 8.67 -15.51 -16.81
CA ILE A 66 9.99 -15.70 -16.18
C ILE A 66 10.23 -17.20 -16.14
N ASP A 67 11.37 -17.67 -16.66
CA ASP A 67 11.73 -19.10 -16.73
C ASP A 67 10.67 -19.96 -17.45
N LYS A 68 10.18 -19.47 -18.60
CA LYS A 68 9.11 -20.10 -19.42
C LYS A 68 7.73 -20.19 -18.74
N LYS A 69 7.57 -19.76 -17.48
CA LYS A 69 6.31 -19.75 -16.74
C LYS A 69 5.80 -18.31 -16.54
N PHE A 70 4.48 -18.12 -16.54
CA PHE A 70 3.90 -16.83 -16.18
C PHE A 70 3.87 -16.67 -14.65
N LYS A 71 4.50 -15.61 -14.16
CA LYS A 71 4.47 -15.21 -12.75
C LYS A 71 3.65 -13.93 -12.60
N LYS A 72 2.84 -13.87 -11.55
CA LYS A 72 2.16 -12.63 -11.11
C LYS A 72 3.09 -11.93 -10.13
N ILE A 73 3.32 -10.64 -10.35
CA ILE A 73 4.19 -9.80 -9.53
C ILE A 73 3.34 -8.66 -9.00
N ASN A 74 3.24 -8.53 -7.69
CA ASN A 74 2.52 -7.42 -7.05
C ASN A 74 3.51 -6.31 -6.75
N ILE A 75 3.16 -5.08 -7.08
CA ILE A 75 4.05 -3.92 -6.97
C ILE A 75 3.30 -2.81 -6.25
N PHE A 76 3.91 -2.28 -5.21
CA PHE A 76 3.36 -1.15 -4.46
C PHE A 76 4.00 0.15 -4.92
N ASN A 77 3.16 1.09 -5.37
CA ASN A 77 3.61 2.39 -5.83
C ASN A 77 3.77 3.37 -4.66
N THR A 78 4.85 4.15 -4.68
CA THR A 78 4.99 5.34 -3.85
C THR A 78 4.58 6.59 -4.64
N ALA A 79 3.77 7.48 -4.03
CA ALA A 79 3.41 8.73 -4.71
C ALA A 79 4.64 9.64 -4.83
N ILE A 80 4.72 10.39 -5.92
CA ILE A 80 5.88 11.25 -6.24
C ILE A 80 5.86 12.53 -5.38
N GLN A 81 4.72 12.84 -4.76
CA GLN A 81 4.53 14.07 -4.01
C GLN A 81 5.53 14.13 -2.85
N ILE A 82 6.17 15.29 -2.68
CA ILE A 82 7.07 15.56 -1.57
C ILE A 82 6.32 15.30 -0.26
N ASN A 83 7.04 14.80 0.76
CA ASN A 83 6.51 14.45 2.06
C ASN A 83 5.58 13.22 2.07
N THR A 84 5.45 12.49 0.95
CA THR A 84 4.77 11.18 0.94
C THR A 84 5.64 10.13 1.62
N PRO A 85 5.07 9.22 2.44
CA PRO A 85 5.76 8.03 2.92
C PRO A 85 6.41 7.23 1.80
N ILE A 86 7.70 6.90 1.96
CA ILE A 86 8.38 5.97 1.06
C ILE A 86 7.95 4.55 1.44
N VAL A 87 7.42 3.81 0.48
CA VAL A 87 6.89 2.46 0.70
C VAL A 87 7.70 1.43 -0.08
N ASN A 88 7.99 0.31 0.58
CA ASN A 88 8.68 -0.82 -0.04
C ASN A 88 7.81 -1.40 -1.17
N ALA A 89 8.38 -1.48 -2.37
CA ALA A 89 7.66 -1.90 -3.57
C ALA A 89 7.24 -3.39 -3.56
N ILE A 90 7.82 -4.22 -2.69
CA ILE A 90 7.47 -5.64 -2.51
C ILE A 90 6.39 -5.81 -1.45
N SER A 91 6.60 -5.25 -0.26
CA SER A 91 5.74 -5.53 0.89
C SER A 91 4.57 -4.56 1.05
N GLY A 92 4.69 -3.35 0.49
CA GLY A 92 3.70 -2.30 0.68
C GLY A 92 3.78 -1.61 2.05
N TYR A 93 4.77 -1.96 2.89
CA TYR A 93 4.98 -1.29 4.18
C TYR A 93 5.86 -0.03 4.02
N PRO A 94 5.58 1.05 4.76
CA PRO A 94 6.44 2.22 4.80
C PRO A 94 7.82 1.86 5.36
N PHE A 95 8.87 2.46 4.81
CA PHE A 95 10.17 2.40 5.45
C PHE A 95 10.19 3.36 6.65
N SER A 96 10.70 2.86 7.78
CA SER A 96 10.91 3.64 8.99
C SER A 96 12.28 3.36 9.59
N ASP A 97 12.78 4.27 10.40
CA ASP A 97 13.95 4.05 11.25
C ASP A 97 13.58 3.30 12.54
N ASP A 98 14.58 3.11 13.40
CA ASP A 98 14.45 2.42 14.71
C ASP A 98 13.53 3.17 15.68
N GLU A 99 13.32 4.48 15.47
CA GLU A 99 12.42 5.34 16.25
C GLU A 99 10.99 5.38 15.66
N MET A 100 10.67 4.49 14.71
CA MET A 100 9.41 4.45 13.96
C MET A 100 9.11 5.71 13.14
N LYS A 101 10.10 6.53 12.85
CA LYS A 101 9.93 7.69 11.97
C LYS A 101 9.95 7.23 10.52
N VAL A 102 8.86 7.51 9.82
CA VAL A 102 8.67 7.14 8.42
C VAL A 102 9.52 8.02 7.51
N TYR A 103 10.30 7.40 6.62
CA TYR A 103 11.05 8.10 5.59
C TYR A 103 10.12 8.65 4.51
N ARG A 104 10.46 9.82 3.97
CA ARG A 104 9.57 10.57 3.07
C ARG A 104 10.24 10.96 1.77
N VAL A 105 9.45 11.02 0.69
CA VAL A 105 9.91 11.51 -0.61
C VAL A 105 10.37 12.96 -0.49
N GLY A 106 11.53 13.27 -1.07
CA GLY A 106 12.19 14.57 -0.99
C GLY A 106 13.07 14.77 0.25
N SER A 107 13.14 13.77 1.13
CA SER A 107 14.10 13.75 2.25
C SER A 107 15.49 13.26 1.78
N PHE A 108 16.53 13.49 2.58
CA PHE A 108 17.88 13.01 2.22
C PHE A 108 17.99 11.49 2.37
N GLU A 109 17.19 10.95 3.27
CA GLU A 109 17.04 9.54 3.57
C GLU A 109 16.54 8.76 2.34
N GLU A 110 15.95 9.43 1.35
CA GLU A 110 15.63 8.84 0.05
C GLU A 110 16.86 8.20 -0.63
N MET A 111 18.06 8.71 -0.36
CA MET A 111 19.33 8.20 -0.91
C MET A 111 19.74 6.83 -0.33
N LEU A 112 19.12 6.39 0.77
CA LEU A 112 19.34 5.06 1.33
C LEU A 112 18.70 3.96 0.48
N PHE A 113 17.66 4.30 -0.27
CA PHE A 113 16.85 3.34 -1.02
C PHE A 113 17.21 3.33 -2.50
N PHE A 114 17.08 2.16 -3.12
CA PHE A 114 17.16 2.03 -4.55
C PHE A 114 15.83 2.46 -5.18
N LYS A 115 15.80 3.69 -5.70
CA LYS A 115 14.64 4.30 -6.35
C LYS A 115 14.62 3.97 -7.84
N VAL A 116 13.46 3.50 -8.33
CA VAL A 116 13.26 3.17 -9.75
C VAL A 116 12.01 3.86 -10.28
N ARG A 117 12.11 4.42 -11.49
CA ARG A 117 10.94 4.76 -12.29
C ARG A 117 10.58 3.62 -13.24
N PHE A 118 9.43 3.01 -12.99
CA PHE A 118 8.91 1.92 -13.78
C PHE A 118 7.95 2.45 -14.84
N LEU A 119 8.38 2.45 -16.10
CA LEU A 119 7.69 3.10 -17.23
C LEU A 119 7.36 2.12 -18.36
N THR A 120 7.16 0.84 -18.05
CA THR A 120 6.94 -0.17 -19.11
C THR A 120 5.54 -0.14 -19.70
N TYR A 121 4.58 0.51 -19.02
CA TYR A 121 3.16 0.58 -19.41
C TYR A 121 2.51 -0.80 -19.66
N GLU A 122 3.11 -1.87 -19.12
CA GLU A 122 2.59 -3.22 -19.21
C GLU A 122 1.19 -3.28 -18.59
N ASN A 123 0.24 -3.92 -19.29
CA ASN A 123 -1.13 -4.11 -18.82
C ASN A 123 -1.88 -2.80 -18.47
N GLY A 124 -1.51 -1.67 -19.09
CA GLY A 124 -2.15 -0.37 -18.84
C GLY A 124 -1.78 0.24 -17.48
N ILE A 125 -0.74 -0.27 -16.82
CA ILE A 125 -0.25 0.28 -15.56
C ILE A 125 0.44 1.62 -15.83
N PRO A 126 0.08 2.69 -15.09
CA PRO A 126 0.73 3.99 -15.26
C PRO A 126 2.20 3.93 -14.82
N GLY A 127 2.97 4.98 -15.11
CA GLY A 127 4.34 5.05 -14.59
C GLY A 127 4.38 5.00 -13.06
N LEU A 128 5.12 4.04 -12.48
CA LEU A 128 5.22 3.81 -11.02
C LEU A 128 6.57 4.25 -10.44
N THR A 129 6.57 4.75 -9.21
CA THR A 129 7.79 5.09 -8.46
C THR A 129 7.97 4.02 -7.41
N LEU A 130 9.03 3.25 -7.54
CA LEU A 130 9.28 2.08 -6.73
C LEU A 130 10.52 2.31 -5.87
N PHE A 131 10.47 1.87 -4.62
CA PHE A 131 11.59 1.93 -3.70
C PHE A 131 11.91 0.53 -3.18
N TYR A 132 13.19 0.21 -3.17
CA TYR A 132 13.76 -1.06 -2.73
C TYR A 132 14.93 -0.82 -1.78
N ASP A 133 15.27 -1.82 -0.97
CA ASP A 133 16.41 -1.78 -0.05
C ASP A 133 17.75 -1.75 -0.79
N ASN A 134 17.82 -2.41 -1.95
CA ASN A 134 19.01 -2.55 -2.79
C ASN A 134 18.61 -2.96 -4.23
N PRO A 135 19.49 -2.77 -5.23
CA PRO A 135 19.21 -3.15 -6.61
C PRO A 135 18.95 -4.66 -6.81
N GLU A 136 19.55 -5.53 -6.00
CA GLU A 136 19.38 -6.98 -6.08
C GLU A 136 17.95 -7.40 -5.65
N GLN A 137 17.32 -6.64 -4.75
CA GLN A 137 15.93 -6.82 -4.39
C GLN A 137 15.01 -6.47 -5.58
N TYR A 138 15.33 -5.42 -6.34
CA TYR A 138 14.61 -5.08 -7.57
C TYR A 138 14.77 -6.16 -8.66
N GLU A 139 16.00 -6.63 -8.89
CA GLU A 139 16.31 -7.72 -9.83
C GLU A 139 15.48 -8.98 -9.53
N ARG A 140 15.50 -9.43 -8.27
CA ARG A 140 14.73 -10.59 -7.82
C ARG A 140 13.23 -10.38 -7.91
N HIS A 141 12.74 -9.19 -7.56
CA HIS A 141 11.31 -8.89 -7.59
C HIS A 141 10.73 -8.92 -9.00
N LEU A 142 11.45 -8.33 -9.96
CA LEU A 142 10.99 -8.24 -11.36
C LEU A 142 11.50 -9.37 -12.26
N GLY A 143 12.38 -10.24 -11.75
CA GLY A 143 13.00 -11.33 -12.51
C GLY A 143 13.86 -10.83 -13.67
N LEU A 144 14.67 -9.80 -13.42
CA LEU A 144 15.56 -9.18 -14.41
C LEU A 144 16.97 -9.02 -13.83
N THR A 145 17.93 -8.70 -14.71
CA THR A 145 19.30 -8.36 -14.32
C THR A 145 19.55 -6.89 -14.66
N LEU A 146 20.05 -6.12 -13.70
CA LEU A 146 20.49 -4.75 -13.88
C LEU A 146 21.93 -4.71 -14.40
N ASP A 147 22.24 -3.64 -15.13
CA ASP A 147 23.62 -3.34 -15.52
C ASP A 147 24.51 -3.11 -14.29
N GLU A 148 25.76 -3.56 -14.38
CA GLU A 148 26.73 -3.45 -13.29
C GLU A 148 27.02 -1.99 -12.92
N ASN A 149 27.04 -1.08 -13.90
CA ASN A 149 27.29 0.33 -13.62
C ASN A 149 26.15 0.93 -12.79
N THR A 150 24.91 0.51 -13.02
CA THR A 150 23.74 0.99 -12.24
C THR A 150 23.89 0.60 -10.76
N LYS A 151 24.30 -0.64 -10.49
CA LYS A 151 24.56 -1.13 -9.13
C LYS A 151 25.71 -0.36 -8.48
N LYS A 152 26.81 -0.20 -9.21
CA LYS A 152 27.98 0.54 -8.74
C LYS A 152 27.63 1.99 -8.38
N GLN A 153 26.89 2.69 -9.22
CA GLN A 153 26.44 4.07 -8.97
C GLN A 153 25.57 4.19 -7.71
N TYR A 154 24.67 3.23 -7.48
CA TYR A 154 23.87 3.20 -6.26
C TYR A 154 24.75 3.05 -5.01
N TYR A 155 25.65 2.06 -4.99
CA TYR A 155 26.51 1.82 -3.83
C TYR A 155 27.49 2.98 -3.56
N GLU A 156 27.99 3.64 -4.61
CA GLU A 156 28.79 4.85 -4.45
C GLU A 156 28.00 6.01 -3.84
N GLN A 157 26.75 6.23 -4.27
CA GLN A 157 25.89 7.26 -3.69
C GLN A 157 25.55 6.97 -2.24
N ARG A 158 25.21 5.71 -1.92
CA ARG A 158 24.94 5.27 -0.55
C ARG A 158 26.13 5.48 0.37
N LYS A 159 27.35 5.12 -0.08
CA LYS A 159 28.59 5.41 0.67
C LYS A 159 28.85 6.90 0.90
N LYS A 160 28.46 7.78 -0.04
CA LYS A 160 28.56 9.24 0.16
C LYS A 160 27.59 9.72 1.24
N TYR A 161 26.38 9.15 1.27
CA TYR A 161 25.39 9.43 2.30
C TYR A 161 25.88 9.01 3.69
N GLU A 162 26.36 7.76 3.82
CA GLU A 162 26.89 7.21 5.07
C GLU A 162 28.10 7.99 5.61
N ARG A 163 28.96 8.52 4.73
CA ARG A 163 30.07 9.40 5.10
C ARG A 163 29.65 10.83 5.51
N GLY A 164 28.36 11.14 5.46
CA GLY A 164 27.82 12.44 5.84
C GLY A 164 28.23 13.59 4.92
N GLU A 165 28.67 13.32 3.69
CA GLU A 165 29.17 14.36 2.76
C GLU A 165 28.09 15.40 2.42
N PHE A 166 26.81 15.03 2.49
CA PHE A 166 25.68 15.92 2.24
C PHE A 166 25.34 16.84 3.44
N HIS A 167 25.63 16.41 4.66
CA HIS A 167 25.39 17.20 5.87
C HIS A 167 26.43 18.35 6.00
N LYS A 168 27.66 18.12 5.54
CA LYS A 168 28.75 19.11 5.58
C LYS A 168 28.52 20.31 4.66
N LYS A 169 27.95 20.10 3.46
CA LYS A 169 27.68 21.19 2.49
C LYS A 169 26.66 22.21 3.00
N ARG A 170 25.74 21.82 3.89
CA ARG A 170 24.72 22.71 4.48
C ARG A 170 25.27 23.65 5.55
N GLN A 171 26.25 23.23 6.35
CA GLN A 171 26.84 24.10 7.36
C GLN A 171 27.61 25.26 6.71
N ILE A 172 28.26 25.01 5.58
CA ILE A 172 29.01 26.03 4.83
C ILE A 172 28.04 27.07 4.22
N HIS A 173 26.92 26.63 3.62
CA HIS A 173 25.95 27.57 3.00
C HIS A 173 25.14 28.40 4.01
N ARG A 174 24.91 27.88 5.23
CA ARG A 174 24.21 28.64 6.29
C ARG A 174 25.11 29.64 7.02
N GLY A 175 26.43 29.55 6.85
CA GLY A 175 27.40 30.46 7.47
C GLY A 175 27.69 31.74 6.69
N ILE A 176 27.17 31.89 5.47
CA ILE A 176 27.54 33.01 4.56
C ILE A 176 26.55 34.20 4.65
N ASN A 177 25.34 34.01 5.18
CA ASN A 177 24.36 35.10 5.36
C ASN A 177 24.36 35.67 6.80
N LYS A 178 25.53 35.99 7.33
CA LYS A 178 25.68 36.77 8.57
C LYS A 178 26.71 37.88 8.36
N PHE A 179 26.38 38.85 7.51
CA PHE A 179 27.00 40.17 7.49
C PHE A 179 25.95 41.20 7.04
#